data_AF-A0A7Z1HP72-F1
#
_entry.id   AF-A0A7Z1HP72-F1
#
_cell.length_a   1.000
_cell.length_b   1.000
_cell.length_c   1.000
_cell.angle_alpha   90.00
_cell.angle_beta   90.00
_cell.angle_gamma   90.00
#
_symmetry.space_group_name_H-M   'P 1'
#
loop_
_entity.id
_entity.type
_entity.pdbx_description
1 polymer ?
#
loop_
_entity_poly.entity_id
_entity_poly.type
_entity_poly.pdbx_seq_one_letter_code
_entity_poly.pdbx_strand_id
1 'polypeptide(L)' 'QEVVLYDHPLRMDLTARIKDANDQGKPPLDIHVLPRDKHWHTLLHSMIAELKPEMSGPALAVIENLEKASEQELEQM' A
#
# COMPACT_ATOMS: atom_id res chain seq x y z
N GLN A 1 1.23 4.58 -16.35
CA GLN A 1 -0.11 5.02 -15.93
C GLN A 1 -0.05 5.24 -14.43
N GLU A 2 -0.50 6.40 -13.95
CA GLU A 2 -0.66 6.74 -12.51
C GLU A 2 -2.17 6.76 -12.15
N VAL A 3 -3.00 5.96 -12.83
CA VAL A 3 -4.47 5.98 -12.72
C VAL A 3 -4.90 5.79 -11.27
N VAL A 4 -4.27 4.84 -10.57
CA VAL A 4 -4.56 4.56 -9.16
C VAL A 4 -4.37 5.77 -8.25
N LEU A 5 -3.31 6.58 -8.45
CA LEU A 5 -3.06 7.78 -7.64
C LEU A 5 -4.06 8.89 -7.95
N TYR A 6 -4.49 8.99 -9.21
CA TYR A 6 -5.50 9.95 -9.62
C TYR A 6 -6.89 9.62 -9.01
N ASP A 7 -7.27 8.35 -9.03
CA ASP A 7 -8.57 7.89 -8.50
C ASP A 7 -8.61 7.82 -6.97
N HIS A 8 -7.45 7.59 -6.35
CA HIS A 8 -7.30 7.47 -4.90
C HIS A 8 -6.20 8.41 -4.39
N PRO A 9 -6.46 9.73 -4.34
CA PRO A 9 -5.48 10.67 -3.81
C PRO A 9 -5.22 10.42 -2.32
N LEU A 10 -3.98 10.67 -1.90
CA LEU A 10 -3.61 10.66 -0.48
C LEU A 10 -4.41 11.73 0.26
N ARG A 11 -5.24 11.30 1.22
CA ARG A 11 -6.05 12.20 2.07
C ARG A 11 -5.47 12.40 3.46
N MET A 12 -4.42 11.66 3.80
CA MET A 12 -3.75 11.76 5.09
C MET A 12 -2.87 13.01 5.14
N ASP A 13 -3.00 13.78 6.21
CA ASP A 13 -2.02 14.81 6.53
C ASP A 13 -0.77 14.16 7.17
N LEU A 14 0.36 14.25 6.45
CA LEU A 14 1.64 13.71 6.91
C LEU A 14 2.45 14.70 7.76
N THR A 15 2.00 15.95 7.91
CA THR A 15 2.79 17.02 8.54
C THR A 15 3.26 16.67 9.94
N ALA A 16 2.36 16.18 10.80
CA ALA A 16 2.70 15.78 12.16
C ALA A 16 3.71 14.63 12.17
N ARG A 17 3.50 13.61 11.33
CA ARG A 17 4.40 12.45 11.23
C ARG A 17 5.79 12.83 10.73
N ILE A 18 5.87 13.71 9.73
CA ILE A 18 7.14 14.22 9.19
C ILE A 18 7.91 14.97 10.27
N LYS A 19 7.23 15.82 11.04
CA LYS A 19 7.83 16.55 12.15
C LYS A 19 8.37 15.59 13.22
N ASP A 20 7.53 14.65 13.69
CA ASP A 20 7.91 13.71 14.74
C ASP A 20 9.07 12.79 14.32
N ALA A 21 9.09 12.35 13.07
CA ALA A 21 10.17 11.52 12.53
C ALA A 21 11.49 12.31 12.43
N ASN A 22 11.43 13.57 12.00
CA ASN A 22 12.58 14.47 11.98
C ASN A 22 13.15 14.69 13.38
N ASP A 23 12.29 14.96 14.37
CA ASP A 23 12.68 15.16 15.77
C ASP A 23 13.33 13.88 16.37
N GLN A 24 12.94 12.70 15.89
CA GLN A 24 13.52 11.41 16.30
C GLN A 24 14.72 10.96 15.44
N GLY A 25 15.08 11.69 14.38
CA GLY A 25 16.12 11.29 13.43
C GLY A 25 15.79 10.01 12.64
N LYS A 26 14.51 9.72 12.42
CA LYS A 26 14.02 8.53 11.71
C LYS A 26 13.41 8.89 10.35
N PRO A 27 13.37 7.97 9.38
CA PRO A 27 12.65 8.21 8.13
C PRO A 27 11.13 8.29 8.39
N PRO A 28 10.41 9.31 7.88
CA PRO A 28 8.99 9.49 8.16
C PRO A 28 8.09 8.41 7.55
N LEU A 29 8.54 7.79 6.46
CA LEU A 29 7.82 6.75 5.73
C LEU A 29 8.60 5.43 5.74
N ASP A 30 9.24 5.11 6.87
CA ASP A 30 9.94 3.84 7.05
C ASP A 30 8.95 2.67 7.00
N ILE A 31 9.20 1.72 6.09
CA ILE A 31 8.34 0.56 5.80
C ILE A 31 8.21 -0.40 6.97
N HIS A 32 9.13 -0.37 7.93
CA HIS A 32 9.09 -1.25 9.10
C HIS A 32 8.21 -0.71 10.23
N VAL A 33 7.78 0.56 10.15
CA VAL A 33 7.03 1.26 11.21
C VAL A 33 5.84 2.05 10.70
N LEU A 34 5.73 2.29 9.39
CA LEU A 34 4.55 2.89 8.78
C LEU A 34 3.50 1.78 8.61
N PRO A 35 2.35 1.88 9.31
CA PRO A 35 1.32 0.85 9.18
C PRO A 35 0.76 0.83 7.77
N ARG A 36 0.39 -0.36 7.30
CA ARG A 36 -0.41 -0.52 6.07
C ARG A 36 -1.84 -0.15 6.39
N ASP A 37 -2.10 1.15 6.41
CA ASP A 37 -3.39 1.70 6.78
C ASP A 37 -4.45 1.49 5.69
N LYS A 38 -5.67 1.98 5.95
CA LYS A 38 -6.79 1.85 5.00
C LYS A 38 -6.48 2.43 3.62
N HIS A 39 -5.70 3.51 3.56
CA HIS A 39 -5.34 4.10 2.27
C HIS A 39 -4.37 3.21 1.51
N TRP A 40 -3.36 2.66 2.18
CA TRP A 40 -2.46 1.66 1.62
C TRP A 40 -3.22 0.46 1.04
N HIS A 41 -4.18 -0.10 1.80
CA HIS A 41 -5.01 -1.21 1.34
C HIS A 41 -5.84 -0.85 0.10
N THR A 42 -6.37 0.39 0.06
CA THR A 42 -7.12 0.88 -1.11
C THR A 42 -6.24 0.88 -2.35
N LEU A 43 -5.02 1.40 -2.24
CA LEU A 43 -4.06 1.41 -3.36
C LEU A 43 -3.71 -0.01 -3.81
N LEU A 44 -3.47 -0.94 -2.88
CA LEU A 44 -3.19 -2.33 -3.20
C LEU A 44 -4.33 -2.96 -4.01
N HIS A 45 -5.57 -2.86 -3.53
CA HIS A 45 -6.71 -3.45 -4.22
C HIS A 45 -6.97 -2.83 -5.59
N SER A 46 -6.78 -1.52 -5.74
CA SER A 46 -6.91 -0.86 -7.04
C SER A 46 -5.83 -1.31 -8.03
N MET A 47 -4.58 -1.47 -7.58
CA MET A 47 -3.51 -2.04 -8.41
C MET A 47 -3.81 -3.49 -8.80
N ILE A 48 -4.32 -4.31 -7.88
CA ILE A 48 -4.74 -5.69 -8.18
C ILE A 48 -5.84 -5.70 -9.24
N ALA A 49 -6.85 -4.84 -9.13
CA ALA A 49 -7.96 -4.76 -10.07
C ALA A 49 -7.49 -4.37 -11.49
N GLU A 50 -6.50 -3.49 -11.60
CA GLU A 50 -5.91 -3.08 -12.88
C GLU A 50 -5.01 -4.17 -13.48
N LEU A 51 -4.17 -4.81 -12.67
CA LEU A 51 -3.18 -5.78 -13.14
C LEU A 51 -3.77 -7.17 -13.41
N LYS A 52 -4.68 -7.65 -12.56
CA LYS A 52 -5.17 -9.04 -12.59
C LYS A 52 -5.72 -9.48 -13.97
N PRO A 53 -6.48 -8.66 -14.73
CA PRO A 53 -6.96 -9.04 -16.06
C PRO A 53 -5.86 -9.32 -17.09
N GLU A 54 -4.67 -8.74 -16.91
CA GLU A 54 -3.53 -8.91 -17.81
C GLU A 54 -2.55 -10.02 -17.37
N MET A 55 -2.73 -10.56 -16.15
CA MET A 55 -1.82 -11.55 -15.59
C MET A 55 -2.19 -12.97 -15.98
N SER A 56 -1.17 -13.85 -16.06
CA SER A 56 -1.36 -15.28 -16.28
C SER A 56 -0.32 -16.11 -15.52
N GLY A 57 -0.58 -17.42 -15.42
CA GLY A 57 0.34 -18.38 -14.83
C GLY A 57 0.73 -18.03 -13.38
N PRO A 58 2.01 -18.16 -12.99
CA PRO A 58 2.46 -17.89 -11.63
C PRO A 58 2.19 -16.45 -11.15
N ALA A 59 2.23 -15.46 -12.04
CA ALA A 59 1.97 -14.08 -11.67
C ALA A 59 0.51 -13.87 -11.24
N LEU A 60 -0.43 -14.50 -11.96
CA LEU A 60 -1.85 -14.46 -11.58
C LEU A 60 -2.08 -15.10 -10.20
N ALA A 61 -1.44 -16.23 -9.91
CA ALA A 61 -1.55 -16.89 -8.61
C ALA A 61 -1.04 -15.99 -7.46
N VAL A 62 0.05 -15.26 -7.67
CA VAL A 62 0.56 -14.29 -6.68
C VAL A 62 -0.44 -13.16 -6.45
N ILE A 63 -1.00 -12.59 -7.52
CA ILE A 63 -1.99 -11.52 -7.42
C ILE A 63 -3.27 -11.99 -6.70
N GLU A 64 -3.74 -13.21 -6.98
CA GLU A 64 -4.89 -13.79 -6.28
C GLU A 64 -4.61 -14.07 -4.80
N ASN A 65 -3.38 -14.42 -4.44
CA ASN A 65 -2.99 -14.59 -3.03
C ASN A 65 -2.93 -13.25 -2.31
N LEU A 66 -2.38 -12.21 -2.95
CA LEU A 66 -2.35 -10.85 -2.41
C LEU A 66 -3.77 -10.29 -2.20
N GLU A 67 -4.70 -10.58 -3.10
CA GLU A 67 -6.11 -10.16 -2.99
C GLU A 67 -6.83 -10.81 -1.80
N LYS A 68 -6.46 -12.05 -1.46
CA LYS A 68 -7.08 -12.85 -0.39
C LYS A 68 -6.37 -12.73 0.96
N ALA A 69 -5.18 -12.14 0.99
CA ALA A 69 -4.40 -11.96 2.21
C ALA A 69 -5.17 -11.11 3.22
N SER A 70 -5.19 -11.55 4.47
CA SER A 70 -5.75 -10.79 5.58
C SER A 70 -4.95 -9.53 5.85
N GLU A 71 -5.55 -8.54 6.51
CA GLU A 71 -4.86 -7.32 6.93
C GLU A 71 -3.63 -7.64 7.80
N GLN A 72 -3.73 -8.66 8.66
CA GLN A 72 -2.61 -9.10 9.50
C GLN A 72 -1.48 -9.72 8.67
N GLU A 73 -1.80 -10.56 7.68
CA GLU A 73 -0.78 -11.12 6.79
C GLU A 73 -0.09 -10.02 6.00
N LEU A 74 -0.86 -9.09 5.41
CA LEU A 74 -0.33 -7.95 4.68
C LEU A 74 0.57 -7.10 5.57
N GLU A 75 0.21 -6.86 6.83
CA GLU A 75 1.03 -6.10 7.78
C GLU A 75 2.37 -6.78 8.12
N GLN A 76 2.47 -8.09 7.91
CA GLN A 76 3.66 -8.89 8.21
C GLN A 76 4.57 -9.13 7.00
N MET A 77 4.15 -8.80 5.76
CA MET A 77 4.93 -9.00 4.53
C MET A 77 6.06 -7.98 4.36
#